data_AF-A0A318L0E3-F1
#
_entry.id   AF-A0A318L0E3-F1
#
_cell.length_a   1.000
_cell.length_b   1.000
_cell.length_c   1.000
_cell.angle_alpha   90.00
_cell.angle_beta   90.00
_cell.angle_gamma   90.00
#
_symmetry.space_group_name_H-M   'P 1'
#
loop_
_entity.id
_entity.type
_entity.pdbx_description
1 polymer ?
#
loop_
_entity_poly.entity_id
_entity_poly.type
_entity_poly.pdbx_seq_one_letter_code
_entity_poly.pdbx_strand_id
1 'polypeptide(L)'
;MLSSPDTLTHVDMHRVQEFLDFVADLRDLTARGESIRWSCDAEPKILARLHHLVPPLYLASGVQPTDWRARHRPGQFYFRRGPGFVIVYDGRSGDETETVIDDPEQLALFDRLHRPGAVPPCPATAALRALGVLFELGGKGITLPYRLARLTLPTELL
;
A
#
# COMPACT_ATOMS: atom_id res chain seq x y z
N MET A 1 8.86 0.26 17.43
CA MET A 1 9.88 1.24 17.83
C MET A 1 10.18 2.05 16.59
N LEU A 2 9.48 3.18 16.40
CA LEU A 2 9.59 3.97 15.17
C LEU A 2 10.88 4.79 15.23
N SER A 3 11.73 4.63 14.22
CA SER A 3 12.96 5.41 14.04
C SER A 3 12.65 6.91 13.96
N SER A 4 13.59 7.72 14.44
CA SER A 4 13.57 9.18 14.31
C SER A 4 13.36 9.60 12.84
N PRO A 5 12.63 10.70 12.54
CA PRO A 5 12.36 11.15 11.16
C PRO A 5 13.60 11.36 10.29
N ASP A 6 14.80 11.45 10.89
CA ASP A 6 16.07 11.63 10.20
C ASP A 6 16.81 10.35 9.82
N THR A 7 16.38 9.17 10.29
CA THR A 7 17.05 7.91 9.94
C THR A 7 16.67 7.47 8.53
N LEU A 8 17.67 7.29 7.66
CA LEU A 8 17.46 6.69 6.34
C LEU A 8 17.17 5.19 6.51
N THR A 9 15.97 4.77 6.19
CA THR A 9 15.61 3.34 6.11
C THR A 9 15.98 2.81 4.72
N HIS A 10 16.79 1.75 4.67
CA HIS A 10 17.08 1.04 3.43
C HIS A 10 16.42 -0.33 3.45
N VAL A 11 15.71 -0.69 2.39
CA VAL A 11 15.04 -1.99 2.26
C VAL A 11 15.42 -2.70 0.97
N ASP A 12 15.56 -4.01 1.05
CA ASP A 12 15.90 -4.89 -0.06
C ASP A 12 14.75 -5.88 -0.27
N MET A 13 14.22 -5.95 -1.49
CA MET A 13 13.11 -6.84 -1.82
C MET A 13 13.44 -8.33 -1.61
N HIS A 14 14.72 -8.73 -1.68
CA HIS A 14 15.13 -10.11 -1.51
C HIS A 14 14.98 -10.58 -0.06
N ARG A 15 14.92 -9.63 0.88
CA ARG A 15 14.51 -9.86 2.27
C ARG A 15 12.99 -9.76 2.40
N VAL A 16 12.30 -10.73 1.79
CA VAL A 16 10.84 -10.71 1.55
C VAL A 16 10.01 -10.27 2.77
N GLN A 17 10.28 -10.82 3.96
CA GLN A 17 9.52 -10.47 5.17
C GLN A 17 9.75 -9.00 5.57
N GLU A 18 11.01 -8.59 5.66
CA GLU A 18 11.43 -7.24 6.04
C GLU A 18 10.86 -6.19 5.06
N PHE A 19 10.87 -6.52 3.77
CA PHE A 19 10.28 -5.69 2.73
C PHE A 19 8.76 -5.55 2.86
N LEU A 20 8.03 -6.65 3.09
CA LEU A 20 6.58 -6.59 3.26
C LEU A 20 6.16 -5.87 4.54
N ASP A 21 6.90 -6.05 5.64
CA ASP A 21 6.68 -5.31 6.89
C ASP A 21 6.88 -3.81 6.66
N PHE A 22 7.94 -3.44 5.93
CA PHE A 22 8.16 -2.05 5.54
C PHE A 22 7.04 -1.48 4.65
N VAL A 23 6.51 -2.26 3.69
CA VAL A 23 5.36 -1.83 2.89
C VAL A 23 4.12 -1.61 3.77
N ALA A 24 3.91 -2.44 4.80
CA ALA A 24 2.84 -2.25 5.77
C ALA A 24 3.01 -0.93 6.54
N ASP A 25 4.23 -0.65 7.00
CA ASP A 25 4.55 0.59 7.71
C ASP A 25 4.38 1.82 6.80
N LEU A 26 4.85 1.76 5.55
CA LEU A 26 4.64 2.83 4.56
C LEU A 26 3.17 3.09 4.31
N ARG A 27 2.34 2.05 4.22
CA ARG A 27 0.90 2.16 4.07
C ARG A 27 0.28 2.86 5.28
N ASP A 28 0.69 2.48 6.48
CA ASP A 28 0.19 3.07 7.73
C ASP A 28 0.68 4.55 7.88
N LEU A 29 1.90 4.88 7.46
CA LEU A 29 2.44 6.25 7.39
C LEU A 29 1.69 7.12 6.38
N THR A 30 1.43 6.57 5.18
CA THR A 30 0.66 7.23 4.12
C THR A 30 -0.73 7.59 4.60
N ALA A 31 -1.39 6.68 5.33
CA ALA A 31 -2.70 6.91 5.92
C ALA A 31 -2.73 8.07 6.93
N ARG A 32 -1.59 8.35 7.60
CA ARG A 32 -1.44 9.44 8.57
C ARG A 32 -0.89 10.72 7.94
N GLY A 33 -0.53 10.72 6.66
CA GLY A 33 0.15 11.85 6.01
C GLY A 33 1.56 12.07 6.53
N GLU A 34 2.19 11.05 7.12
CA GLU A 34 3.55 11.13 7.67
C GLU A 34 4.59 10.87 6.58
N SER A 35 5.68 11.63 6.61
CA SER A 35 6.82 11.47 5.69
C SER A 35 8.01 10.85 6.39
N ILE A 36 8.72 9.95 5.70
CA ILE A 36 9.96 9.32 6.20
C ILE A 36 11.06 9.36 5.14
N ARG A 37 12.32 9.29 5.59
CA ARG A 37 13.49 9.10 4.72
C ARG A 37 13.68 7.62 4.45
N TRP A 38 13.48 7.18 3.21
CA TRP A 38 13.69 5.78 2.84
C TRP A 38 14.22 5.62 1.42
N SER A 39 14.86 4.48 1.18
CA SER A 39 15.35 4.00 -0.11
C SER A 39 15.06 2.50 -0.23
N CYS A 40 14.97 2.01 -1.46
CA CYS A 40 14.70 0.61 -1.72
C CYS A 40 15.55 0.11 -2.89
N ASP A 41 16.06 -1.10 -2.75
CA ASP A 41 16.51 -1.93 -3.87
C ASP A 41 15.37 -2.86 -4.30
N ALA A 42 14.69 -2.48 -5.38
CA ALA A 42 13.65 -3.26 -6.00
C ALA A 42 13.52 -2.99 -7.50
N GLU A 43 13.10 -4.01 -8.24
CA GLU A 43 12.77 -3.96 -9.65
C GLU A 43 11.69 -2.88 -9.92
N PRO A 44 11.78 -2.16 -11.04
CA PRO A 44 10.82 -1.10 -11.38
C PRO A 44 9.36 -1.53 -11.33
N LYS A 45 9.05 -2.77 -11.73
CA LYS A 45 7.68 -3.33 -11.70
C LYS A 45 7.12 -3.41 -10.27
N ILE A 46 7.98 -3.64 -9.28
CA ILE A 46 7.60 -3.71 -7.87
C ILE A 46 7.33 -2.29 -7.36
N LEU A 47 8.24 -1.36 -7.64
CA LEU A 47 8.10 0.04 -7.23
C LEU A 47 6.85 0.71 -7.84
N ALA A 48 6.52 0.41 -9.10
CA ALA A 48 5.33 0.94 -9.77
C ALA A 48 4.03 0.64 -9.02
N ARG A 49 3.93 -0.52 -8.34
CA ARG A 49 2.75 -0.88 -7.54
C ARG A 49 2.62 -0.07 -6.26
N LEU A 50 3.71 0.53 -5.79
CA LEU A 50 3.80 1.25 -4.53
C LEU A 50 3.70 2.77 -4.69
N HIS A 51 3.59 3.30 -5.92
CA HIS A 51 3.57 4.75 -6.19
C HIS A 51 2.48 5.56 -5.47
N HIS A 52 1.43 4.90 -5.00
CA HIS A 52 0.34 5.47 -4.20
C HIS A 52 0.71 5.68 -2.71
N LEU A 53 1.86 5.15 -2.28
CA LEU A 53 2.42 5.31 -0.95
C LEU A 53 3.39 6.49 -0.90
N VAL A 54 3.66 6.98 0.31
CA VAL A 54 4.55 8.12 0.56
C VAL A 54 5.89 7.95 -0.19
N PRO A 55 6.25 8.90 -1.07
CA PRO A 55 7.40 8.75 -1.95
C PRO A 55 8.72 8.75 -1.16
N PRO A 56 9.76 8.07 -1.66
CA PRO A 56 11.08 8.14 -1.07
C PRO A 56 11.69 9.55 -1.21
N LEU A 57 12.49 9.94 -0.23
CA LEU A 57 13.29 11.17 -0.33
C LEU A 57 14.50 10.99 -1.27
N TYR A 58 15.02 9.77 -1.38
CA TYR A 58 16.06 9.38 -2.34
C TYR A 58 15.88 7.89 -2.70
N LEU A 59 16.03 7.50 -3.96
CA LEU A 59 16.17 6.07 -4.31
C LEU A 59 17.65 5.67 -4.29
N ALA A 60 17.95 4.41 -3.98
CA ALA A 60 19.32 3.90 -4.10
C ALA A 60 19.79 4.05 -5.56
N SER A 61 21.11 4.19 -5.77
CA SER A 61 21.76 4.49 -7.07
C SER A 61 21.56 5.90 -7.65
N GLY A 62 21.06 6.86 -6.86
CA GLY A 62 20.97 8.27 -7.29
C GLY A 62 19.83 8.55 -8.29
N VAL A 63 18.92 7.59 -8.48
CA VAL A 63 17.71 7.77 -9.27
C VAL A 63 16.80 8.77 -8.56
N GLN A 64 16.38 9.80 -9.30
CA GLN A 64 15.49 10.81 -8.76
C GLN A 64 14.07 10.24 -8.66
N PRO A 65 13.44 10.25 -7.47
CA PRO A 65 12.06 9.78 -7.30
C PRO A 65 11.02 10.78 -7.83
N THR A 66 11.42 11.69 -8.74
CA THR A 66 10.59 12.76 -9.30
C THR A 66 9.30 12.20 -9.89
N ASP A 67 9.40 11.07 -10.59
CA ASP A 67 8.27 10.36 -11.20
C ASP A 67 7.27 9.82 -10.17
N TRP A 68 7.76 9.38 -9.02
CA TRP A 68 6.91 8.92 -7.91
C TRP A 68 6.24 10.12 -7.25
N ARG A 69 6.99 11.19 -6.94
CA ARG A 69 6.44 12.42 -6.36
C ARG A 69 5.43 13.11 -7.26
N ALA A 70 5.69 13.13 -8.57
CA ALA A 70 4.80 13.71 -9.55
C ALA A 70 3.45 12.99 -9.59
N ARG A 71 3.47 11.65 -9.42
CA ARG A 71 2.27 10.80 -9.43
C ARG A 71 1.59 10.68 -8.07
N HIS A 72 2.32 10.71 -6.96
CA HIS A 72 1.77 10.49 -5.62
C HIS A 72 0.79 11.61 -5.22
N ARG A 73 -0.43 11.21 -4.87
CA ARG A 73 -1.44 12.09 -4.25
C ARG A 73 -2.06 11.36 -3.06
N PRO A 74 -2.34 12.05 -1.94
CA PRO A 74 -3.20 11.50 -0.90
C PRO A 74 -4.54 11.06 -1.49
N GLY A 75 -5.14 10.01 -0.94
CA GLY A 75 -6.42 9.47 -1.41
C GLY A 75 -6.36 8.50 -2.61
N GLN A 76 -5.18 8.17 -3.15
CA GLN A 76 -5.11 7.36 -4.38
C GLN A 76 -5.51 5.89 -4.26
N PHE A 77 -5.28 5.25 -3.11
CA PHE A 77 -5.63 3.84 -2.94
C PHE A 77 -5.91 3.51 -1.47
N TYR A 78 -7.18 3.53 -1.10
CA TYR A 78 -7.61 3.37 0.27
C TYR A 78 -8.85 2.49 0.36
N PHE A 79 -9.20 2.08 1.57
CA PHE A 79 -10.45 1.38 1.80
C PHE A 79 -11.21 1.91 3.01
N ARG A 80 -12.52 1.65 2.99
CA ARG A 80 -13.44 1.84 4.11
C ARG A 80 -14.03 0.49 4.51
N ARG A 81 -14.12 0.23 5.81
CA ARG A 81 -14.69 -1.01 6.36
C ARG A 81 -16.13 -0.76 6.80
N GLY A 82 -17.06 -1.53 6.25
CA GLY A 82 -18.43 -1.63 6.73
C GLY A 82 -18.70 -2.98 7.38
N PRO A 83 -19.88 -3.18 8.00
CA PRO A 83 -20.30 -4.47 8.52
C PRO A 83 -20.44 -5.48 7.38
N GLY A 84 -19.56 -6.48 7.33
CA GLY A 84 -19.62 -7.53 6.31
C GLY A 84 -19.16 -7.11 4.90
N PHE A 85 -18.51 -5.95 4.73
CA PHE A 85 -17.90 -5.56 3.46
C PHE A 85 -16.72 -4.59 3.62
N VAL A 86 -15.93 -4.46 2.56
CA VAL A 86 -14.91 -3.42 2.37
C VAL A 86 -15.19 -2.73 1.04
N ILE A 87 -15.11 -1.39 1.04
CA ILE A 87 -15.11 -0.60 -0.18
C ILE A 87 -13.68 -0.15 -0.44
N VAL A 88 -13.12 -0.54 -1.59
CA VAL A 88 -11.81 -0.11 -2.06
C VAL A 88 -12.00 1.00 -3.08
N TYR A 89 -11.30 2.11 -2.85
CA TYR A 89 -11.21 3.24 -3.75
C TYR A 89 -9.83 3.22 -4.41
N ASP A 90 -9.79 3.18 -5.73
CA ASP A 90 -8.56 3.13 -6.53
C ASP A 90 -8.57 4.20 -7.61
N GLY A 91 -7.74 5.22 -7.45
CA GLY A 91 -7.50 6.30 -8.40
C GLY A 91 -6.07 6.30 -8.96
N ARG A 92 -5.34 5.18 -8.86
CA ARG A 92 -3.91 5.10 -9.24
C ARG A 92 -3.66 5.35 -10.73
N SER A 93 -4.63 5.06 -11.59
CA SER A 93 -4.58 5.30 -13.04
C SER A 93 -4.99 6.72 -13.45
N GLY A 94 -5.56 7.51 -12.53
CA GLY A 94 -6.21 8.79 -12.81
C GLY A 94 -7.74 8.70 -12.93
N ASP A 95 -8.28 7.52 -13.20
CA ASP A 95 -9.71 7.23 -13.12
C ASP A 95 -10.03 6.63 -11.74
N GLU A 96 -10.98 7.23 -11.02
CA GLU A 96 -11.41 6.71 -9.73
C GLU A 96 -12.39 5.54 -9.91
N THR A 97 -12.03 4.40 -9.35
CA THR A 97 -12.87 3.20 -9.32
C THR A 97 -13.22 2.83 -7.88
N GLU A 98 -14.47 2.42 -7.68
CA GLU A 98 -14.97 1.91 -6.41
C GLU A 98 -15.29 0.42 -6.57
N THR A 99 -14.70 -0.42 -5.72
CA THR A 99 -14.93 -1.86 -5.72
C THR A 99 -15.39 -2.32 -4.35
N VAL A 100 -16.53 -3.02 -4.30
CA VAL A 100 -17.02 -3.65 -3.08
C VAL A 100 -16.49 -5.08 -3.00
N ILE A 101 -15.92 -5.42 -1.84
CA ILE A 101 -15.56 -6.78 -1.44
C ILE A 101 -16.50 -7.17 -0.31
N ASP A 102 -17.44 -8.06 -0.58
CA ASP A 102 -18.46 -8.54 0.37
C ASP A 102 -18.47 -10.08 0.51
N ASP A 103 -17.77 -10.79 -0.38
CA ASP A 103 -17.54 -12.23 -0.25
C ASP A 103 -16.79 -12.55 1.07
N PRO A 104 -17.31 -13.45 1.92
CA PRO A 104 -16.71 -13.75 3.22
C PRO A 104 -15.27 -14.28 3.16
N GLU A 105 -14.93 -15.09 2.16
CA GLU A 105 -13.57 -15.64 2.03
C GLU A 105 -12.59 -14.56 1.60
N GLN A 106 -12.97 -13.72 0.64
CA GLN A 106 -12.19 -12.54 0.23
C GLN A 106 -12.00 -11.56 1.38
N LEU A 107 -13.04 -11.30 2.18
CA LEU A 107 -12.95 -10.43 3.35
C LEU A 107 -12.01 -10.97 4.42
N ALA A 108 -12.15 -12.25 4.77
CA ALA A 108 -11.27 -12.88 5.74
C ALA A 108 -9.81 -12.85 5.27
N LEU A 109 -9.58 -13.08 3.98
CA LEU A 109 -8.26 -13.00 3.38
C LEU A 109 -7.72 -11.56 3.35
N PHE A 110 -8.55 -10.59 2.98
CA PHE A 110 -8.20 -9.17 2.94
C PHE A 110 -7.80 -8.66 4.33
N ASP A 111 -8.59 -8.98 5.35
CA ASP A 111 -8.33 -8.60 6.74
C ASP A 111 -7.06 -9.28 7.27
N ARG A 112 -6.89 -10.59 7.00
CA ARG A 112 -5.70 -11.34 7.40
C ARG A 112 -4.42 -10.79 6.76
N LEU A 113 -4.47 -10.49 5.46
CA LEU A 113 -3.34 -9.94 4.71
C LEU A 113 -3.22 -8.42 4.84
N HIS A 114 -4.02 -7.77 5.69
CA HIS A 114 -3.73 -6.41 6.10
C HIS A 114 -2.42 -6.33 6.89
N ARG A 115 -1.93 -7.45 7.42
CA ARG A 115 -0.55 -7.64 7.86
C ARG A 115 0.17 -8.64 6.93
N PRO A 116 1.48 -8.50 6.71
CA PRO A 116 2.25 -9.46 5.92
C PRO A 116 2.06 -10.90 6.38
N GLY A 117 1.81 -11.81 5.45
CA GLY A 117 1.61 -13.21 5.78
C GLY A 117 1.61 -14.14 4.57
N ALA A 118 1.47 -15.44 4.82
CA ALA A 118 1.41 -16.45 3.78
C ALA A 118 0.15 -16.27 2.90
N VAL A 119 0.32 -16.40 1.59
CA VAL A 119 -0.77 -16.30 0.61
C VAL A 119 -1.23 -17.70 0.19
N PRO A 120 -2.44 -18.13 0.58
CA PRO A 120 -2.95 -19.45 0.20
C PRO A 120 -3.33 -19.47 -1.29
N PRO A 121 -3.14 -20.60 -1.99
CA PRO A 121 -3.59 -20.75 -3.37
C PRO A 121 -5.08 -21.10 -3.41
N CYS A 122 -5.96 -20.13 -3.17
CA CYS A 122 -7.43 -20.31 -3.20
C CYS A 122 -8.13 -19.29 -4.12
N PRO A 123 -9.43 -19.48 -4.45
CA PRO A 123 -10.17 -18.55 -5.30
C PRO A 123 -10.18 -17.11 -4.79
N ALA A 124 -10.30 -16.90 -3.47
CA ALA A 124 -10.24 -15.57 -2.87
C ALA A 124 -8.91 -14.85 -3.18
N THR A 125 -7.78 -15.57 -3.18
CA THR A 125 -6.48 -15.01 -3.58
C THR A 125 -6.50 -14.55 -5.03
N ALA A 126 -7.04 -15.36 -5.95
CA ALA A 126 -7.14 -15.00 -7.35
C ALA A 126 -8.02 -13.76 -7.56
N ALA A 127 -9.14 -13.66 -6.84
CA ALA A 127 -10.03 -12.50 -6.87
C ALA A 127 -9.31 -11.23 -6.37
N LEU A 128 -8.71 -11.26 -5.17
CA LEU A 128 -7.98 -10.10 -4.63
C LEU A 128 -6.78 -9.69 -5.50
N ARG A 129 -6.13 -10.66 -6.16
CA ARG A 129 -5.06 -10.36 -7.14
C ARG A 129 -5.61 -9.66 -8.37
N ALA A 130 -6.73 -10.13 -8.92
CA ALA A 130 -7.39 -9.52 -10.08
C ALA A 130 -7.85 -8.09 -9.80
N LEU A 131 -8.31 -7.81 -8.56
CA LEU A 131 -8.64 -6.46 -8.10
C LEU A 131 -7.40 -5.56 -7.89
N GLY A 132 -6.19 -6.10 -8.00
CA GLY A 132 -4.96 -5.33 -7.82
C GLY A 132 -4.69 -4.87 -6.38
N VAL A 133 -5.48 -5.34 -5.41
CA VAL A 133 -5.36 -5.00 -3.98
C VAL A 133 -4.30 -5.82 -3.25
N LEU A 134 -3.98 -7.00 -3.77
CA LEU A 134 -3.00 -7.90 -3.18
C LEU A 134 -1.60 -7.69 -3.78
N PHE A 135 -0.62 -7.42 -2.92
CA PHE A 135 0.80 -7.41 -3.27
C PHE A 135 1.47 -8.69 -2.77
N GLU A 136 2.21 -9.36 -3.65
CA GLU A 136 2.78 -10.69 -3.40
C GLU A 136 4.26 -10.70 -3.72
N LEU A 137 5.04 -11.35 -2.86
CA LEU A 137 6.47 -11.53 -3.00
C LEU A 137 6.88 -12.81 -2.26
N GLY A 138 7.58 -13.73 -2.94
CA GLY A 138 8.11 -14.94 -2.31
C GLY A 138 7.09 -15.82 -1.57
N GLY A 139 5.86 -15.95 -2.08
CA GLY A 139 4.78 -16.74 -1.44
C GLY A 139 4.11 -16.07 -0.23
N LYS A 140 4.54 -14.86 0.11
CA LYS A 140 3.92 -13.98 1.11
C LYS A 140 3.26 -12.80 0.43
N GLY A 141 2.41 -12.09 1.16
CA GLY A 141 1.74 -10.92 0.62
C GLY A 141 1.10 -10.04 1.68
N ILE A 142 0.60 -8.91 1.19
CA ILE A 142 -0.07 -7.86 1.97
C ILE A 142 -1.13 -7.17 1.10
N THR A 143 -2.21 -6.68 1.69
CA THR A 143 -3.13 -5.76 1.02
C THR A 143 -2.54 -4.35 0.98
N LEU A 144 -2.52 -3.77 -0.21
CA LEU A 144 -1.96 -2.45 -0.49
C LEU A 144 -2.84 -1.25 -0.06
N PRO A 145 -4.18 -1.25 -0.22
CA PRO A 145 -4.95 -0.05 0.10
C PRO A 145 -4.85 0.25 1.60
N TYR A 146 -4.55 1.49 1.93
CA TYR A 146 -4.49 1.89 3.34
C TYR A 146 -5.87 2.10 3.93
N ARG A 147 -6.00 1.88 5.24
CA ARG A 147 -7.26 2.15 5.94
C ARG A 147 -7.37 3.66 6.18
N LEU A 148 -8.38 4.30 5.60
CA LEU A 148 -8.63 5.71 5.90
C LEU A 148 -9.24 5.81 7.30
N ALA A 149 -8.47 6.28 8.28
CA ALA A 149 -8.89 6.38 9.68
C ALA A 149 -9.64 7.68 10.03
N ARG A 150 -9.52 8.73 9.20
CA ARG A 150 -10.21 10.01 9.37
C ARG A 150 -10.61 10.60 8.02
N LEU A 151 -11.83 11.13 7.94
CA LEU A 151 -12.15 12.14 6.94
C LEU A 151 -11.29 13.37 7.25
N THR A 152 -10.23 13.63 6.49
CA THR A 152 -9.94 15.03 6.16
C THR A 152 -11.11 15.48 5.29
N LEU A 153 -12.07 16.17 5.90
CA LEU A 153 -13.07 16.91 5.13
C LEU A 153 -12.30 17.82 4.16
N PRO A 154 -12.71 17.91 2.88
CA PRO A 154 -12.17 18.93 2.00
C PRO A 154 -12.28 20.29 2.68
N THR A 155 -11.20 21.08 2.66
CA THR A 155 -11.19 22.44 3.22
C THR A 155 -12.17 23.37 2.50
N GLU A 156 -12.79 22.93 1.40
CA GLU A 156 -13.84 23.65 0.66
C GLU A 156 -15.22 23.62 1.37
N LEU A 157 -15.34 22.97 2.53
CA LEU A 157 -16.56 22.94 3.35
C LEU A 157 -16.39 23.63 4.73
N LEU A 158 -15.34 24.44 4.93
CA LEU A 158 -15.10 25.25 6.15
C LEU A 158 -15.01 26.74 5.84
#